data_AF-A0A5P1ERJ4-F1
#
_entry.id   AF-A0A5P1ERJ4-F1
#
_cell.length_a   1.000
_cell.length_b   1.000
_cell.length_c   1.000
_cell.angle_alpha   90.00
_cell.angle_beta   90.00
_cell.angle_gamma   90.00
#
_symmetry.space_group_name_H-M   'P 1'
#
loop_
_entity.id
_entity.type
_entity.pdbx_description
1 polymer ?
#
loop_
_entity_poly.entity_id
_entity_poly.type
_entity_poly.pdbx_seq_one_letter_code
_entity_poly.pdbx_strand_id
1 'polypeptide(L)'
;MSRLIGPKKAREMWFLSRFYDAYEAEKMGLVNIVVPLEKLEQETVKWSREILRNSPTAIRVLKSALNAVDDGHAGLQDLGGNATLIFYGTEEAKEGKEAYVERRRPDFSKFPRRP
;
A
#
# COMPACT_ATOMS: atom_id res chain seq x y z
N MET A 1 -1.23 -15.40 -4.19
CA MET A 1 -2.08 -16.54 -3.71
C MET A 1 -1.45 -17.28 -2.52
N SER A 2 -0.25 -17.85 -2.61
CA SER A 2 0.37 -18.58 -1.48
C SER A 2 0.57 -17.76 -0.19
N ARG A 3 0.73 -16.43 -0.28
CA ARG A 3 0.83 -15.54 0.90
C ARG A 3 -0.52 -15.18 1.52
N LEU A 4 -1.62 -15.30 0.77
CA LEU A 4 -2.97 -15.03 1.27
C LEU A 4 -3.51 -16.23 2.04
N ILE A 5 -3.49 -17.41 1.40
CA ILE A 5 -4.14 -18.63 1.92
C ILE A 5 -3.15 -19.73 2.36
N GLY A 6 -1.85 -19.43 2.34
CA GLY A 6 -0.79 -20.38 2.63
C GLY A 6 -0.43 -21.32 1.46
N PRO A 7 0.77 -21.93 1.48
CA PRO A 7 1.26 -22.75 0.38
C PRO A 7 0.49 -24.05 0.16
N LYS A 8 -0.08 -24.64 1.21
CA LYS A 8 -0.87 -25.88 1.10
C LYS A 8 -2.16 -25.66 0.31
N LYS A 9 -2.96 -24.66 0.70
CA LYS A 9 -4.23 -24.36 0.03
C LYS A 9 -4.03 -23.80 -1.37
N ALA A 10 -3.01 -22.98 -1.59
CA ALA A 10 -2.67 -22.54 -2.94
C ALA A 10 -2.36 -23.71 -3.89
N ARG A 11 -1.58 -24.70 -3.47
CA ARG A 11 -1.30 -25.90 -4.27
C ARG A 11 -2.55 -26.75 -4.50
N GLU A 12 -3.40 -26.92 -3.48
CA GLU A 12 -4.68 -27.62 -3.61
C GLU A 12 -5.55 -27.00 -4.71
N MET A 13 -5.73 -25.67 -4.69
CA MET A 13 -6.49 -24.94 -5.71
C MET A 13 -5.93 -25.15 -7.12
N TRP A 14 -4.61 -24.97 -7.29
CA TRP A 14 -3.97 -25.05 -8.61
C TRP A 14 -3.92 -26.46 -9.19
N PHE A 15 -3.74 -27.48 -8.35
CA PHE A 15 -3.59 -28.85 -8.83
C PHE A 15 -4.94 -29.54 -9.06
N LEU A 16 -5.95 -29.20 -8.26
CA LEU A 16 -7.24 -29.88 -8.30
C LEU A 16 -8.32 -29.09 -9.05
N SER A 17 -8.10 -27.79 -9.32
CA SER A 17 -9.02 -26.92 -10.06
C SER A 17 -10.47 -27.01 -9.56
N ARG A 18 -10.66 -27.12 -8.24
CA ARG A 18 -11.98 -27.23 -7.61
C ARG A 18 -12.65 -25.87 -7.52
N PHE A 19 -13.97 -25.89 -7.50
CA PHE A 19 -14.78 -24.74 -7.12
C PHE A 19 -14.88 -24.67 -5.60
N TYR A 20 -14.84 -23.45 -5.08
CA TYR A 20 -14.99 -23.14 -3.66
C TYR A 20 -16.14 -22.14 -3.51
N ASP A 21 -16.99 -22.36 -2.51
CA ASP A 21 -18.04 -21.39 -2.20
C ASP A 21 -17.49 -20.18 -1.42
N ALA A 22 -18.35 -19.18 -1.19
CA ALA A 22 -17.96 -17.94 -0.53
C ALA A 22 -17.47 -18.17 0.92
N TYR A 23 -18.09 -19.09 1.66
CA TYR A 23 -17.74 -19.37 3.06
C TYR A 23 -16.42 -20.15 3.15
N GLU A 24 -16.18 -21.08 2.23
CA GLU A 24 -14.88 -21.75 2.11
C GLU A 24 -13.76 -20.75 1.79
N ALA A 25 -14.02 -19.80 0.88
CA ALA A 25 -13.08 -18.74 0.52
C ALA A 25 -12.77 -17.82 1.71
N GLU A 26 -13.77 -17.45 2.51
CA GLU A 26 -13.57 -16.65 3.72
C GLU A 26 -12.77 -17.40 4.77
N LYS A 27 -13.13 -18.67 5.04
CA LYS A 27 -12.46 -19.52 6.03
C LYS A 27 -10.98 -19.73 5.72
N MET A 28 -10.58 -19.76 4.45
CA MET A 28 -9.18 -19.90 4.05
C MET A 28 -8.43 -18.55 3.95
N GLY A 29 -9.11 -17.42 4.14
CA GLY A 29 -8.54 -16.07 4.04
C GLY A 29 -8.38 -15.56 2.60
N LEU A 30 -9.12 -16.11 1.64
CA LEU A 30 -9.11 -15.65 0.24
C LEU A 30 -9.94 -14.38 0.07
N VAL A 31 -11.04 -14.25 0.82
CA VAL A 31 -11.90 -13.06 0.87
C VAL A 31 -11.97 -12.53 2.31
N ASN A 32 -12.24 -11.24 2.47
CA ASN A 32 -12.26 -10.61 3.79
C ASN A 32 -13.57 -10.82 4.57
N ILE A 33 -14.72 -10.87 3.88
CA ILE A 33 -16.04 -11.07 4.48
C ILE A 33 -17.03 -11.64 3.45
N VAL A 34 -18.00 -12.43 3.93
CA VAL A 34 -19.16 -12.90 3.15
C VAL A 34 -20.44 -12.23 3.66
N VAL A 35 -21.24 -11.71 2.74
CA VAL A 35 -22.56 -11.10 3.03
C VAL A 35 -23.62 -11.63 2.06
N PRO A 36 -24.92 -11.54 2.42
CA PRO A 36 -26.01 -11.82 1.47
C PRO A 36 -25.88 -10.97 0.20
N LEU A 37 -26.25 -11.53 -0.95
CA LEU A 37 -26.06 -10.92 -2.26
C LEU A 37 -26.69 -9.51 -2.33
N GLU A 38 -27.88 -9.36 -1.76
CA GLU A 38 -28.61 -8.09 -1.71
C GLU A 38 -27.93 -7.01 -0.85
N LYS A 39 -26.95 -7.38 -0.02
CA LYS A 39 -26.16 -6.46 0.82
C LYS A 39 -24.73 -6.23 0.31
N LEU A 40 -24.33 -6.87 -0.78
CA LEU A 40 -22.95 -6.82 -1.28
C LEU A 40 -22.47 -5.38 -1.52
N GLU A 41 -23.25 -4.59 -2.24
CA GLU A 41 -22.93 -3.19 -2.51
C GLU A 41 -22.92 -2.35 -1.23
N GLN A 42 -23.91 -2.56 -0.36
CA GLN A 42 -24.03 -1.82 0.90
C GLN A 42 -22.78 -2.01 1.79
N GLU A 43 -22.33 -3.25 1.98
CA GLU A 43 -21.15 -3.54 2.79
C GLU A 43 -19.86 -3.04 2.12
N THR A 44 -19.76 -3.17 0.79
CA THR A 44 -18.61 -2.65 0.01
C THR A 44 -18.48 -1.13 0.15
N VAL A 45 -19.58 -0.39 0.01
CA VAL A 45 -19.62 1.06 0.17
C VAL A 45 -19.31 1.47 1.61
N LYS A 46 -19.78 0.71 2.59
CA LYS A 46 -19.45 0.94 4.01
C LYS A 46 -17.93 0.87 4.24
N TRP A 47 -17.26 -0.19 3.80
CA TRP A 47 -15.80 -0.33 3.93
C TRP A 47 -15.06 0.79 3.19
N SER A 48 -15.53 1.13 1.97
CA SER A 48 -14.96 2.23 1.20
C SER A 48 -15.05 3.56 1.96
N ARG A 49 -16.19 3.84 2.60
CA ARG A 49 -16.39 5.03 3.43
C ARG A 49 -15.53 5.02 4.69
N GLU A 50 -15.22 3.86 5.25
CA GLU A 50 -14.27 3.74 6.38
C GLU A 50 -12.85 4.08 5.92
N ILE A 51 -12.41 3.59 4.76
CA ILE A 51 -11.10 3.92 4.16
C ILE A 51 -11.01 5.42 3.85
N LEU A 52 -12.06 6.02 3.30
CA LEU A 52 -12.09 7.44 2.93
C LEU A 52 -11.93 8.41 4.12
N ARG A 53 -12.13 7.95 5.35
CA ARG A 53 -11.88 8.76 6.56
C ARG A 53 -10.41 8.81 6.97
N ASN A 54 -9.58 7.94 6.39
CA ASN A 54 -8.17 7.82 6.75
C ASN A 54 -7.28 8.70 5.85
N SER A 55 -6.04 8.96 6.29
CA SER A 55 -5.08 9.73 5.50
C SER A 55 -4.75 9.02 4.17
N PRO A 56 -5.03 9.65 3.01
CA PRO A 56 -4.70 9.05 1.71
C PRO A 56 -3.19 8.88 1.53
N THR A 57 -2.37 9.76 2.12
CA THR A 57 -0.91 9.61 2.13
C THR A 57 -0.47 8.42 2.97
N ALA A 58 -1.08 8.18 4.12
CA ALA A 58 -0.75 7.00 4.92
C ALA A 58 -1.14 5.71 4.19
N ILE A 59 -2.35 5.66 3.62
CA ILE A 59 -2.83 4.48 2.89
C ILE A 59 -1.90 4.13 1.71
N ARG A 60 -1.49 5.12 0.91
CA ARG A 60 -0.61 4.83 -0.25
C ARG A 60 0.77 4.31 0.18
N VAL A 61 1.35 4.86 1.25
CA VAL A 61 2.66 4.42 1.78
C VAL A 61 2.55 3.02 2.39
N LEU A 62 1.48 2.74 3.14
CA LEU A 62 1.26 1.41 3.71
C LEU A 62 1.06 0.37 2.60
N LYS A 63 0.31 0.71 1.55
CA LYS A 63 0.12 -0.19 0.40
C LYS A 63 1.44 -0.50 -0.30
N SER A 64 2.28 0.50 -0.58
CA SER A 64 3.58 0.27 -1.23
C SER A 64 4.54 -0.52 -0.34
N ALA A 65 4.52 -0.28 0.98
CA ALA A 65 5.29 -1.07 1.94
C ALA A 65 4.86 -2.54 2.00
N LEU A 66 3.56 -2.82 1.96
CA LEU A 66 3.03 -4.19 1.91
C LEU A 66 3.43 -4.90 0.61
N ASN A 67 3.35 -4.21 -0.52
CA ASN A 67 3.76 -4.76 -1.82
C ASN A 67 5.28 -5.03 -1.89
N ALA A 68 6.10 -4.20 -1.24
CA ALA A 68 7.56 -4.35 -1.24
C ALA A 68 8.06 -5.68 -0.65
N VAL A 69 7.27 -6.31 0.22
CA VAL A 69 7.59 -7.63 0.79
C VAL A 69 7.57 -8.73 -0.28
N ASP A 70 6.79 -8.53 -1.35
CA ASP A 70 6.51 -9.53 -2.38
C ASP A 70 7.22 -9.22 -3.69
N ASP A 71 7.31 -7.94 -4.04
CA ASP A 71 7.76 -7.48 -5.36
C ASP A 71 9.27 -7.13 -5.40
N GLY A 72 9.98 -7.25 -4.26
CA GLY A 72 11.40 -6.98 -4.15
C GLY A 72 11.76 -5.58 -4.64
N HIS A 73 12.70 -5.47 -5.60
CA HIS A 73 13.14 -4.17 -6.13
C HIS A 73 12.01 -3.34 -6.75
N ALA A 74 11.01 -3.98 -7.38
CA ALA A 74 9.90 -3.24 -7.97
C ALA A 74 9.01 -2.60 -6.89
N GLY A 75 8.75 -3.31 -5.78
CA GLY A 75 8.01 -2.73 -4.67
C GLY A 75 8.83 -1.69 -3.88
N LEU A 76 10.15 -1.87 -3.74
CA LEU A 76 11.05 -0.86 -3.18
C LEU A 76 11.07 0.42 -4.01
N GLN A 77 10.97 0.32 -5.34
CA GLN A 77 10.86 1.48 -6.22
C GLN A 77 9.60 2.31 -5.91
N ASP A 78 8.44 1.66 -5.76
CA ASP A 78 7.19 2.36 -5.43
C ASP A 78 7.27 2.99 -4.03
N LEU A 79 7.76 2.26 -3.03
CA LEU A 79 7.95 2.79 -1.67
C LEU A 79 8.90 4.00 -1.67
N GLY A 80 10.05 3.89 -2.34
CA GLY A 80 11.02 4.98 -2.49
C GLY A 80 10.47 6.17 -3.27
N GLY A 81 9.63 5.94 -4.27
CA GLY A 81 8.92 6.98 -5.01
C GLY A 81 7.95 7.77 -4.12
N ASN A 82 7.18 7.08 -3.28
CA ASN A 82 6.30 7.74 -2.31
C ASN A 82 7.10 8.54 -1.27
N ALA A 83 8.21 8.01 -0.76
CA ALA A 83 9.10 8.73 0.16
C ALA A 83 9.68 10.00 -0.48
N THR A 84 10.14 9.90 -1.75
CA THR A 84 10.65 11.05 -2.53
C THR A 84 9.58 12.11 -2.74
N LEU A 85 8.35 11.70 -3.06
CA LEU A 85 7.21 12.62 -3.21
C LEU A 85 6.90 13.38 -1.91
N ILE A 86 6.94 12.69 -0.77
CA ILE A 86 6.74 13.31 0.55
C ILE A 86 7.88 14.29 0.84
N PHE A 87 9.14 13.90 0.58
CA PHE A 87 10.30 14.76 0.75
C PHE A 87 10.19 16.06 -0.07
N TYR A 88 9.75 15.98 -1.33
CA TYR A 88 9.54 17.16 -2.17
C TYR A 88 8.48 18.14 -1.65
N GLY A 89 7.63 17.72 -0.71
CA GLY A 89 6.71 18.61 0.01
C GLY A 89 7.32 19.38 1.18
N THR A 90 8.61 19.21 1.47
CA THR A 90 9.29 19.83 2.62
C THR A 90 10.08 21.09 2.23
N GLU A 91 10.30 21.98 3.21
CA GLU A 91 11.16 23.16 3.02
C GLU A 91 12.63 22.80 2.75
N GLU A 92 13.09 21.63 3.22
CA GLU A 92 14.44 21.13 2.93
C GLU A 92 14.63 20.82 1.44
N ALA A 93 13.66 20.11 0.83
CA ALA A 93 13.70 19.85 -0.60
C ALA A 93 13.59 21.14 -1.42
N LYS A 94 12.77 22.10 -0.95
CA LYS A 94 12.61 23.41 -1.59
C LYS A 94 13.90 24.22 -1.61
N GLU A 95 14.64 24.27 -0.50
CA GLU A 95 15.96 24.91 -0.43
C GLU A 95 16.93 24.34 -1.46
N GLY A 96 16.99 23.01 -1.60
CA GLY A 96 17.85 22.37 -2.59
C GLY A 96 17.49 22.78 -4.02
N LYS A 97 16.20 22.82 -4.34
CA LYS A 97 15.70 23.26 -5.65
C LYS A 97 16.01 24.73 -5.92
N GLU A 98 15.72 25.62 -4.96
CA GLU A 98 15.90 27.06 -5.10
C GLU A 98 17.39 27.42 -5.25
N ALA A 99 18.25 26.84 -4.42
CA ALA A 99 19.70 27.06 -4.51
C ALA A 99 20.26 26.66 -5.89
N TYR A 100 19.76 25.55 -6.46
CA TYR A 100 20.14 25.12 -7.81
C TYR A 100 19.72 26.13 -8.88
N VAL A 101 18.47 26.61 -8.83
CA VAL A 101 17.95 27.63 -9.77
C VAL A 101 18.71 28.94 -9.66
N GLU A 102 19.02 29.36 -8.44
CA GLU A 102 19.76 30.59 -8.13
C GLU A 102 21.28 30.47 -8.31
N ARG A 103 21.78 29.27 -8.64
CA ARG A 103 23.22 28.97 -8.80
C ARG A 103 24.05 29.33 -7.57
N ARG A 104 23.46 29.20 -6.38
CA ARG A 104 24.13 29.36 -5.09
C ARG A 104 24.31 28.01 -4.42
N ARG A 105 25.17 27.97 -3.39
CA ARG A 105 25.25 26.79 -2.53
C ARG A 105 23.98 26.70 -1.66
N PRO A 106 23.39 25.51 -1.48
CA PRO A 106 22.29 25.33 -0.55
C PRO A 106 22.76 25.44 0.90
N ASP A 107 21.90 25.97 1.76
CA ASP A 107 22.11 26.01 3.21
C ASP A 107 21.11 25.11 3.92
N PHE A 108 21.57 23.90 4.26
CA PHE A 108 20.78 22.92 5.02
C PHE A 108 20.96 23.04 6.54
N SER A 109 21.80 23.96 7.03
CA SER A 109 22.08 24.09 8.48
C SER A 109 20.85 24.53 9.28
N LYS A 110 19.89 25.19 8.60
CA LYS A 110 18.61 25.65 9.15
C LYS A 110 17.58 24.53 9.41
N PHE A 111 17.81 23.30 8.92
CA PHE A 111 16.88 22.18 9.11
C PHE A 111 17.32 21.29 10.27
N PRO A 112 16.37 20.86 11.13
CA PRO A 112 16.71 20.04 12.29
C PRO A 112 17.13 18.63 11.86
N ARG A 113 18.30 18.18 12.33
CA ARG A 113 18.72 16.78 12.18
C ARG A 113 17.97 15.93 13.18
N ARG A 114 17.16 14.99 12.69
CA ARG A 114 16.49 13.97 13.52
C ARG A 114 17.52 12.86 13.84
N PRO A 115 17.49 12.30 15.06
CA PRO A 115 18.40 11.24 15.48
C PRO A 115 18.20 9.94 14.68
#